data_AF-A0A372KMG4-F1
#
_entry.id   AF-A0A372KMG4-F1
#
_cell.length_a   1.000
_cell.length_b   1.000
_cell.length_c   1.000
_cell.angle_alpha   90.00
_cell.angle_beta   90.00
_cell.angle_gamma   90.00
#
_symmetry.space_group_name_H-M   'P 1'
#
loop_
_entity.id
_entity.type
_entity.pdbx_description
1 polymer ?
#
loop_
_entity_poly.entity_id
_entity_poly.type
_entity_poly.pdbx_seq_one_letter_code
_entity_poly.pdbx_strand_id
1 'polypeptide(L)'
;MQTEKKDIMNRLKRAEGQLRGIQKMIEQDQECIDIVTQLTAVRSSINRTMGLVIANKMTDIMKHPAADTKIQEKNIQQAIDLIVKK
;
A
#
# COMPACT_ATOMS: atom_id res chain seq x y z
N MET A 1 3.50 -1.85 17.29
CA MET A 1 3.51 -0.65 16.42
C MET A 1 4.83 -0.38 15.68
N GLN A 2 6.03 -0.49 16.29
CA GLN A 2 7.31 -0.25 15.56
C GLN A 2 7.54 -1.25 14.39
N THR A 3 7.13 -2.51 14.58
CA THR A 3 7.32 -3.59 13.59
C THR A 3 6.51 -3.38 12.31
N GLU A 4 5.27 -2.90 12.42
CA GLU A 4 4.37 -2.64 11.27
C GLU A 4 4.86 -1.48 10.41
N LYS A 5 5.30 -0.39 11.05
CA LYS A 5 5.93 0.75 10.36
C LYS A 5 7.18 0.30 9.61
N LYS A 6 8.02 -0.53 10.23
CA LYS A 6 9.23 -1.08 9.60
C LYS A 6 8.91 -1.96 8.39
N ASP A 7 7.89 -2.83 8.48
CA ASP A 7 7.50 -3.68 7.33
C ASP A 7 6.97 -2.87 6.15
N ILE A 8 6.08 -1.89 6.42
CA ILE A 8 5.57 -0.97 5.39
C ILE A 8 6.74 -0.24 4.72
N MET A 9 7.66 0.33 5.50
CA MET A 9 8.84 1.01 4.97
C MET A 9 9.73 0.10 4.12
N ASN A 10 9.95 -1.15 4.55
CA ASN A 10 10.73 -2.12 3.79
C ASN A 10 10.05 -2.50 2.45
N ARG A 11 8.72 -2.58 2.42
CA ARG A 11 7.97 -2.81 1.17
C ARG A 11 8.10 -1.63 0.22
N LEU A 12 7.97 -0.40 0.73
CA LEU A 12 8.12 0.82 -0.06
C LEU A 12 9.54 0.95 -0.64
N LYS A 13 10.58 0.69 0.16
CA LYS A 13 11.98 0.68 -0.32
C LYS A 13 12.22 -0.36 -1.42
N ARG A 14 11.58 -1.53 -1.34
CA ARG A 14 11.65 -2.54 -2.40
C ARG A 14 10.97 -2.05 -3.69
N ALA A 15 9.77 -1.47 -3.58
CA ALA A 15 9.07 -0.90 -4.73
C ALA A 15 9.87 0.24 -5.38
N GLU A 16 10.52 1.08 -4.58
CA GLU A 16 11.44 2.11 -5.05
C GLU A 16 12.61 1.51 -5.84
N GLY A 17 13.26 0.46 -5.31
CA GLY A 17 14.33 -0.25 -6.02
C GLY A 17 13.87 -0.85 -7.36
N GLN A 18 12.66 -1.41 -7.40
CA GLN A 18 12.06 -1.92 -8.65
C GLN A 18 11.81 -0.80 -9.66
N LEU A 19 11.28 0.35 -9.22
CA LEU A 19 11.08 1.52 -10.08
C LEU A 19 12.41 2.02 -10.67
N ARG A 20 13.48 2.07 -9.88
CA ARG A 20 14.83 2.39 -10.37
C ARG A 20 15.32 1.38 -11.41
N GLY A 21 15.00 0.10 -11.24
CA GLY A 21 15.29 -0.94 -12.23
C GLY A 21 14.55 -0.71 -13.55
N ILE A 22 13.26 -0.36 -13.48
CA ILE A 22 12.43 -0.06 -14.65
C ILE A 22 12.94 1.17 -15.40
N GLN A 23 13.39 2.21 -14.69
CA GLN A 23 14.02 3.38 -15.32
C GLN A 23 15.22 2.98 -16.17
N LYS A 24 16.10 2.11 -15.65
CA LYS A 24 17.24 1.58 -16.42
C LYS A 24 16.80 0.75 -17.62
N MET A 25 15.75 -0.05 -17.49
CA MET A 25 15.22 -0.82 -18.62
C MET A 25 14.77 0.10 -19.76
N ILE A 26 14.15 1.23 -19.43
CA ILE A 26 13.74 2.25 -20.41
C ILE A 26 14.97 2.91 -21.04
N GLU A 27 15.97 3.29 -20.24
CA GLU A 27 17.23 3.88 -20.74
C GLU A 27 18.02 2.91 -21.64
N GLN A 28 17.80 1.61 -21.49
CA GLN A 28 18.44 0.54 -22.26
C GLN A 28 17.58 0.03 -23.41
N ASP A 29 16.51 0.75 -23.77
CA ASP A 29 15.57 0.39 -24.85
C ASP A 29 15.08 -1.07 -24.76
N GLN A 30 14.82 -1.57 -23.55
CA GLN A 30 14.29 -2.92 -23.34
C GLN A 30 12.87 -3.06 -23.89
N GLU A 31 12.47 -4.30 -24.15
CA GLU A 31 11.18 -4.63 -24.71
C GLU A 31 10.00 -4.12 -23.86
N CYS A 32 8.99 -3.56 -24.53
CA CYS A 32 7.82 -2.98 -23.89
C CYS A 32 7.09 -3.99 -22.99
N ILE A 33 7.02 -5.26 -23.40
CA ILE A 33 6.37 -6.32 -22.63
C ILE A 33 7.06 -6.55 -21.28
N ASP A 34 8.40 -6.46 -21.23
CA ASP A 34 9.17 -6.65 -20.01
C ASP A 34 9.00 -5.46 -19.07
N ILE A 35 9.02 -4.24 -19.61
CA ILE A 35 8.76 -3.02 -18.85
C ILE A 35 7.36 -3.06 -18.21
N VAL A 36 6.33 -3.39 -18.99
CA VAL A 36 4.93 -3.50 -18.52
C VAL A 36 4.78 -4.59 -17.46
N THR A 37 5.50 -5.71 -17.62
CA THR A 37 5.53 -6.80 -16.64
C THR A 37 6.10 -6.32 -15.31
N GLN A 38 7.23 -5.60 -15.32
CA GLN A 38 7.82 -5.06 -14.10
C GLN A 38 6.95 -3.98 -13.45
N LEU A 39 6.36 -3.07 -14.24
CA LEU A 39 5.41 -2.08 -13.74
C LEU A 39 4.19 -2.73 -13.06
N THR A 40 3.69 -3.83 -13.64
CA THR A 40 2.58 -4.59 -13.06
C THR A 40 2.98 -5.27 -11.74
N ALA A 41 4.22 -5.76 -11.63
CA ALA A 41 4.76 -6.28 -10.39
C ALA A 41 4.84 -5.19 -9.29
N VAL A 42 5.31 -3.98 -9.65
CA VAL A 42 5.33 -2.83 -8.73
C VAL A 42 3.92 -2.46 -8.29
N ARG A 43 2.98 -2.29 -9.23
CA ARG A 43 1.57 -2.00 -8.93
C ARG A 43 0.98 -3.02 -7.95
N SER A 44 1.24 -4.30 -8.16
CA SER A 44 0.78 -5.37 -7.28
C SER A 44 1.41 -5.29 -5.87
N SER A 45 2.70 -4.91 -5.78
CA SER A 45 3.40 -4.68 -4.51
C SER A 45 2.80 -3.50 -3.74
N ILE A 46 2.51 -2.40 -4.43
CA ILE A 46 1.89 -1.21 -3.84
C ILE A 46 0.47 -1.51 -3.36
N ASN A 47 -0.35 -2.21 -4.15
CA ASN A 47 -1.71 -2.60 -3.75
C ASN A 47 -1.71 -3.42 -2.45
N ARG A 48 -0.79 -4.38 -2.32
CA ARG A 48 -0.64 -5.15 -1.08
C ARG A 48 -0.22 -4.29 0.10
N THR A 49 0.64 -3.30 -0.14
CA THR A 49 1.11 -2.38 0.91
C THR A 49 -0.01 -1.45 1.36
N MET A 50 -0.84 -0.94 0.44
CA MET A 50 -2.05 -0.17 0.78
C MET A 50 -3.01 -1.00 1.65
N GLY A 51 -3.28 -2.26 1.26
CA GLY A 51 -4.11 -3.17 2.05
C GLY A 51 -3.60 -3.36 3.47
N LEU A 52 -2.28 -3.50 3.66
CA LEU A 52 -1.66 -3.60 4.98
C LEU A 52 -1.86 -2.32 5.82
N VAL A 53 -1.68 -1.14 5.21
CA VAL A 53 -1.90 0.15 5.89
C VAL A 53 -3.34 0.28 6.38
N ILE A 54 -4.30 -0.08 5.53
CA ILE A 54 -5.73 -0.02 5.87
C ILE A 54 -6.08 -1.03 6.97
N ALA A 55 -5.59 -2.28 6.85
CA ALA A 55 -5.80 -3.31 7.86
C ALA A 55 -5.25 -2.90 9.24
N ASN A 56 -4.09 -2.23 9.27
CA ASN A 56 -3.54 -1.67 10.50
C ASN A 56 -4.43 -0.58 11.08
N LYS A 57 -4.97 0.32 10.23
CA LYS A 57 -5.92 1.34 10.70
C LYS A 57 -7.21 0.73 11.25
N MET A 58 -7.75 -0.30 10.63
CA MET A 58 -8.93 -1.01 11.15
C MET A 58 -8.63 -1.69 12.49
N THR A 59 -7.48 -2.35 12.60
CA THR A 59 -7.04 -2.97 13.86
C THR A 59 -6.91 -1.95 14.99
N ASP A 60 -6.39 -0.76 14.69
CA ASP A 60 -6.29 0.36 15.63
C ASP A 60 -7.68 0.86 16.07
N ILE A 61 -8.60 1.08 15.13
CA ILE A 61 -9.98 1.49 15.42
C ILE A 61 -10.71 0.47 16.32
N MET A 62 -10.45 -0.83 16.14
CA MET A 62 -11.04 -1.89 16.97
C MET A 62 -10.43 -1.96 18.38
N LYS A 63 -9.11 -1.75 18.50
CA LYS A 63 -8.41 -1.77 19.80
C LYS A 63 -8.63 -0.51 20.62
N HIS A 64 -8.90 0.61 19.96
CA HIS A 64 -9.08 1.92 20.58
C HIS A 64 -10.41 2.54 20.10
N PRO A 65 -11.57 2.00 20.53
CA PRO A 65 -12.86 2.52 20.12
C PRO A 65 -13.07 3.94 20.64
N ALA A 66 -13.66 4.80 19.80
CA ALA A 66 -14.07 6.13 20.22
C ALA A 66 -15.22 6.03 21.25
N ALA A 67 -15.25 6.98 22.19
CA ALA A 67 -16.32 7.06 23.20
C ALA A 67 -17.69 7.38 22.58
N ASP A 68 -17.71 8.16 21.49
CA ASP A 68 -18.92 8.46 20.72
C ASP A 68 -19.08 7.46 19.57
N THR A 69 -20.19 6.73 19.58
CA THR A 69 -20.55 5.73 18.56
C THR A 69 -20.61 6.33 17.15
N LYS A 70 -21.06 7.58 16.98
CA LYS A 70 -21.09 8.23 15.67
C LYS A 70 -19.69 8.49 15.13
N ILE A 71 -18.76 8.84 16.01
CA ILE A 71 -17.34 9.02 15.64
C ILE A 71 -16.74 7.66 15.27
N GLN A 72 -17.05 6.61 16.03
CA GLN A 72 -16.59 5.25 15.75
C GLN A 72 -17.06 4.76 14.38
N GLU A 73 -18.36 4.89 14.09
CA GLU A 73 -18.94 4.53 12.79
C GLU A 73 -18.29 5.29 11.64
N LYS A 74 -18.08 6.61 11.81
CA LYS A 74 -17.40 7.44 10.81
C LYS A 74 -15.98 6.97 10.55
N ASN A 75 -15.21 6.63 11.60
CA ASN A 75 -13.84 6.15 11.46
C ASN A 75 -13.78 4.82 10.69
N ILE A 76 -14.73 3.91 10.97
CA ILE A 76 -14.84 2.63 10.25
C ILE A 76 -15.20 2.87 8.78
N GLN A 77 -16.20 3.72 8.52
CA GLN A 77 -16.64 4.01 7.15
C GLN A 77 -15.51 4.61 6.31
N GLN A 78 -14.72 5.52 6.89
CA GLN A 78 -13.55 6.09 6.21
C GLN A 78 -12.52 5.03 5.82
N ALA A 79 -12.27 4.03 6.68
CA ALA A 79 -11.34 2.95 6.36
C ALA A 79 -11.90 2.01 5.27
N ILE A 80 -13.21 1.74 5.29
CA ILE A 80 -13.90 0.94 4.26
C ILE A 80 -13.86 1.65 2.90
N ASP A 81 -14.10 2.96 2.87
CA ASP A 81 -14.10 3.75 1.62
C ASP A 81 -12.75 3.68 0.89
N LEU A 82 -11.64 3.56 1.63
CA LEU A 82 -10.30 3.39 1.04
C LEU A 82 -10.09 2.03 0.36
N ILE A 83 -10.90 1.01 0.68
CA ILE A 83 -10.86 -0.31 0.04
C ILE A 83 -11.78 -0.33 -1.18
N VAL A 84 -12.94 0.31 -1.07
CA VAL A 84 -13.99 0.27 -2.10
C VAL A 84 -13.72 1.24 -3.24
N LYS A 85 -13.10 2.39 -2.97
CA LYS A 85 -12.67 3.31 -4.04
C LYS A 85 -11.48 2.71 -4.78
N LYS A 86 -11.76 2.11 -5.94
CA LYS A 86 -10.76 1.76 -6.95
C LYS A 86 -10.28 3.00 -7.68
#